data_AF-A0A1I7EXN7-F1
#
_entry.id   AF-A0A1I7EXN7-F1
#
_cell.length_a   1.000
_cell.length_b   1.000
_cell.length_c   1.000
_cell.angle_alpha   90.00
_cell.angle_beta   90.00
_cell.angle_gamma   90.00
#
_symmetry.space_group_name_H-M   'P 1'
#
loop_
_entity.id
_entity.type
_entity.pdbx_description
1 polymer ?
#
loop_
_entity_poly.entity_id
_entity_poly.type
_entity_poly.pdbx_seq_one_letter_code
_entity_poly.pdbx_strand_id
1 'polypeptide(L)'
;MNYKHLIVAAIALAFVSCSEKIDTEKVLLKKENDSLRNVLADINSKYVFDSIYFKDTRSLNNTYKKGSVYEQTFSVIAYSSNAKYFIKFDSIVNGKKVNPDALTNSKGNFTYRTTLDHKVNTISAEINIENKYGKQFHGRATDRVRVKE
;
A
#
# COMPACT_ATOMS: atom_id res chain seq x y z
N MET A 1 -65.55 -11.58 -32.13
CA MET A 1 -64.09 -11.62 -31.94
C MET A 1 -63.78 -12.86 -31.11
N ASN A 2 -62.98 -13.79 -31.62
CA ASN A 2 -62.82 -15.12 -31.04
C ASN A 2 -61.90 -15.07 -29.81
N TYR A 3 -62.42 -15.36 -28.61
CA TYR A 3 -61.71 -15.36 -27.31
C TYR A 3 -60.40 -16.18 -27.33
N LYS A 4 -60.32 -17.20 -28.19
CA LYS A 4 -59.11 -17.99 -28.45
C LYS A 4 -57.92 -17.15 -28.93
N HIS A 5 -58.13 -16.15 -29.80
CA HIS A 5 -57.04 -15.29 -30.29
C HIS A 5 -56.55 -14.31 -29.22
N LEU A 6 -57.44 -13.91 -28.29
CA LEU A 6 -57.11 -13.00 -27.19
C LEU A 6 -56.23 -13.69 -26.13
N ILE A 7 -56.51 -14.97 -25.83
CA ILE A 7 -55.69 -15.79 -24.92
C ILE A 7 -54.30 -16.02 -25.51
N VAL A 8 -54.20 -16.37 -26.80
CA VAL A 8 -52.90 -16.62 -27.45
C VAL A 8 -52.05 -15.35 -27.46
N ALA A 9 -52.64 -14.19 -27.74
CA ALA A 9 -51.95 -12.90 -27.68
C ALA A 9 -51.47 -12.55 -26.26
N ALA A 10 -52.30 -12.78 -25.24
CA ALA A 10 -51.93 -12.52 -23.84
C ALA A 10 -50.78 -13.43 -23.36
N ILE A 11 -50.80 -14.71 -23.76
CA ILE A 11 -49.73 -15.67 -23.45
C ILE A 11 -48.43 -15.26 -24.15
N ALA A 12 -48.48 -14.88 -25.44
CA ALA A 12 -47.30 -14.43 -26.17
C ALA A 12 -46.67 -13.16 -25.55
N LEU A 13 -47.49 -12.19 -25.15
CA LEU A 13 -47.02 -10.98 -24.46
C LEU A 13 -46.42 -11.27 -23.08
N ALA A 14 -46.98 -12.23 -22.34
CA ALA A 14 -46.43 -12.68 -21.07
C ALA A 14 -45.05 -13.35 -21.23
N PHE A 15 -44.86 -14.14 -22.29
CA PHE A 15 -43.56 -14.76 -22.59
C PHE A 15 -42.50 -13.72 -23.00
N VAL A 16 -42.86 -12.73 -23.82
CA VAL A 16 -41.93 -11.65 -24.25
C VAL A 16 -41.50 -10.78 -23.07
N SER A 17 -42.43 -10.40 -22.19
CA SER A 17 -42.11 -9.62 -20.99
C SER A 17 -41.25 -10.39 -19.99
N CYS A 18 -41.41 -11.71 -19.90
CA CYS A 18 -40.60 -12.56 -19.04
C CYS A 18 -39.17 -12.71 -19.58
N SER A 19 -38.99 -12.86 -20.90
CA SER A 19 -37.65 -12.95 -21.51
C SER A 19 -36.83 -11.66 -21.33
N GLU A 20 -37.45 -10.48 -21.49
CA GLU A 20 -36.74 -9.21 -21.33
C GLU A 20 -36.24 -8.99 -19.89
N LYS A 21 -37.02 -9.39 -18.89
CA LYS A 21 -36.61 -9.33 -17.47
C LYS A 21 -35.43 -10.25 -17.20
N ILE A 22 -35.48 -11.49 -17.69
CA ILE A 22 -34.41 -12.47 -17.54
C ILE A 22 -33.12 -12.00 -18.21
N ASP A 23 -33.22 -11.41 -19.40
CA ASP A 23 -32.04 -10.92 -20.13
C ASP A 23 -31.43 -9.68 -19.47
N THR A 24 -32.27 -8.78 -18.95
CA THR A 24 -31.81 -7.63 -18.17
C THR A 24 -31.09 -8.07 -16.90
N GLU A 25 -31.64 -9.04 -16.18
CA GLU A 25 -31.05 -9.59 -14.95
C GLU A 25 -29.72 -10.30 -15.24
N LYS A 26 -29.62 -11.08 -16.33
CA LYS A 26 -28.37 -11.69 -16.78
C LYS A 26 -27.29 -10.66 -17.10
N VAL A 27 -27.65 -9.57 -17.78
CA VAL A 27 -26.71 -8.48 -18.09
C VAL A 27 -26.20 -7.81 -16.81
N LEU A 28 -27.09 -7.57 -15.85
CA LEU A 28 -26.74 -7.00 -14.56
C LEU A 28 -25.79 -7.91 -13.77
N LEU A 29 -26.15 -9.19 -13.64
CA LEU A 29 -25.35 -10.20 -12.95
C LEU A 29 -23.98 -10.40 -13.60
N LYS A 30 -23.91 -10.35 -14.94
CA LYS A 30 -22.64 -10.44 -15.66
C LYS A 30 -21.76 -9.23 -15.36
N LYS A 31 -22.34 -8.02 -15.35
CA LYS A 31 -21.61 -6.78 -15.01
C LYS A 31 -21.08 -6.82 -13.57
N GLU A 32 -21.87 -7.30 -12.63
CA GLU A 32 -21.43 -7.50 -11.23
C GLU A 32 -20.32 -8.55 -11.14
N ASN A 33 -20.43 -9.68 -11.85
CA ASN A 33 -19.40 -10.72 -11.87
C ASN A 33 -18.09 -10.19 -12.46
N ASP A 34 -18.13 -9.45 -13.57
CA ASP A 34 -16.96 -8.85 -14.20
C ASP A 34 -16.31 -7.81 -13.27
N SER A 35 -17.13 -7.00 -12.58
CA SER A 35 -16.64 -6.08 -11.55
C SER A 35 -15.94 -6.80 -10.40
N LEU A 36 -16.53 -7.89 -9.90
CA LEU A 36 -15.94 -8.69 -8.83
C LEU A 36 -14.64 -9.37 -9.29
N ARG A 37 -14.60 -9.89 -10.52
CA ARG A 37 -13.38 -10.45 -11.12
C ARG A 37 -12.27 -9.42 -11.23
N ASN A 38 -12.60 -8.19 -11.61
CA ASN A 38 -11.64 -7.09 -11.67
C ASN A 38 -11.11 -6.74 -10.27
N VAL A 39 -11.98 -6.67 -9.26
CA VAL A 39 -11.56 -6.47 -7.86
C VAL A 39 -10.67 -7.63 -7.39
N LEU A 40 -11.03 -8.87 -7.72
CA LEU A 40 -10.25 -10.05 -7.36
C LEU A 40 -8.88 -10.08 -8.05
N ALA A 41 -8.82 -9.66 -9.33
CA ALA A 41 -7.58 -9.54 -10.08
C ALA A 41 -6.69 -8.41 -9.51
N ASP A 42 -7.29 -7.31 -9.09
CA ASP A 42 -6.61 -6.20 -8.40
C ASP A 42 -6.05 -6.62 -7.03
N ILE A 43 -6.80 -7.44 -6.29
CA ILE A 43 -6.37 -8.01 -5.00
C ILE A 43 -5.26 -9.05 -5.24
N ASN A 44 -5.43 -9.96 -6.19
CA ASN A 44 -4.43 -11.01 -6.46
C ASN A 44 -3.12 -10.45 -7.03
N SER A 45 -3.17 -9.33 -7.76
CA SER A 45 -1.97 -8.66 -8.27
C SER A 45 -1.24 -7.82 -7.21
N LYS A 46 -1.83 -7.61 -6.02
CA LYS A 46 -1.28 -6.74 -4.97
C LYS A 46 -1.41 -7.38 -3.59
N TYR A 47 -0.29 -7.71 -2.97
CA TYR A 47 -0.26 -8.28 -1.63
C TYR A 47 -1.11 -7.47 -0.62
N VAL A 48 -2.19 -8.07 -0.14
CA VAL A 48 -2.99 -7.60 0.99
C VAL A 48 -2.39 -8.22 2.24
N PHE A 49 -1.77 -7.40 3.09
CA PHE A 49 -1.17 -7.85 4.34
C PHE A 49 -2.10 -7.54 5.52
N ASP A 50 -2.44 -8.57 6.31
CA ASP A 50 -3.23 -8.44 7.54
C ASP A 50 -2.43 -7.83 8.70
N SER A 51 -1.10 -7.84 8.59
CA SER A 51 -0.17 -7.27 9.55
C SER A 51 1.07 -6.72 8.85
N ILE A 52 1.58 -5.59 9.36
CA ILE A 52 2.84 -4.99 8.92
C ILE A 52 3.82 -5.11 10.08
N TYR A 53 4.98 -5.72 9.83
CA TYR A 53 6.05 -5.80 10.82
C TYR A 53 7.26 -4.98 10.37
N PHE A 54 7.83 -4.24 11.32
CA PHE A 54 9.00 -3.41 11.13
C PHE A 54 10.17 -3.96 11.94
N LYS A 55 11.32 -4.07 11.30
CA LYS A 55 12.59 -4.37 11.97
C LYS A 55 13.57 -3.25 11.66
N ASP A 56 14.24 -2.74 12.69
CA ASP A 56 15.43 -1.92 12.48
C ASP A 56 16.67 -2.78 12.74
N THR A 57 17.74 -2.55 11.99
CA THR A 57 19.00 -3.27 12.17
C THR A 57 20.15 -2.32 11.88
N ARG A 58 21.04 -2.17 12.85
CA ARG A 58 22.26 -1.36 12.71
C ARG A 58 23.34 -2.20 12.05
N SER A 59 24.12 -1.58 11.16
CA SER A 59 25.26 -2.27 10.54
C SER A 59 26.32 -2.63 11.58
N LEU A 60 26.86 -3.84 11.52
CA LEU A 60 27.99 -4.28 12.36
C LEU A 60 29.27 -3.49 12.07
N ASN A 61 29.34 -2.83 10.91
CA ASN A 61 30.47 -2.02 10.48
C ASN A 61 30.45 -0.59 11.05
N ASN A 62 29.40 -0.22 11.80
CA ASN A 62 29.30 1.10 12.40
C ASN A 62 30.39 1.27 13.48
N THR A 63 31.35 2.17 13.22
CA THR A 63 32.44 2.46 14.17
C THR A 63 32.08 3.51 15.22
N TYR A 64 31.01 4.27 14.99
CA TYR A 64 30.54 5.36 15.84
C TYR A 64 31.55 6.51 16.04
N LYS A 65 32.61 6.58 15.22
CA LYS A 65 33.61 7.66 15.30
C LYS A 65 33.11 8.93 14.60
N LYS A 66 33.61 10.10 15.01
CA LYS A 66 33.33 11.35 14.31
C LYS A 66 33.78 11.26 12.84
N GLY A 67 32.95 11.70 11.91
CA GLY A 67 33.20 11.64 10.48
C GLY A 67 33.04 10.25 9.84
N SER A 68 32.68 9.23 10.62
CA SER A 68 32.38 7.90 10.07
C SER A 68 30.97 7.84 9.50
N VAL A 69 30.77 6.97 8.49
CA VAL A 69 29.44 6.67 7.96
C VAL A 69 28.73 5.71 8.91
N TYR A 70 27.55 6.12 9.37
CA TYR A 70 26.60 5.28 10.06
C TYR A 70 25.57 4.72 9.08
N GLU A 71 25.33 3.42 9.16
CA GLU A 71 24.35 2.71 8.36
C GLU A 71 23.32 1.98 9.24
N GLN A 72 22.04 2.14 8.89
CA GLN A 72 20.91 1.43 9.50
C GLN A 72 19.95 0.99 8.40
N THR A 73 19.40 -0.20 8.55
CA THR A 73 18.41 -0.76 7.64
C THR A 73 17.07 -0.88 8.35
N PHE A 74 16.03 -0.35 7.72
CA PHE A 74 14.64 -0.58 8.09
C PHE A 74 14.07 -1.67 7.18
N SER A 75 13.61 -2.78 7.74
CA SER A 75 12.98 -3.87 7.00
C SER A 75 11.48 -3.89 7.26
N VAL A 76 10.70 -4.05 6.20
CA VAL A 76 9.23 -4.22 6.25
C VAL A 76 8.90 -5.62 5.78
N ILE A 77 8.39 -6.44 6.69
CA ILE A 77 7.92 -7.81 6.39
C ILE A 77 6.45 -7.71 5.95
N ALA A 78 6.23 -7.05 4.81
CA ALA A 78 4.96 -6.83 4.11
C ALA A 78 5.21 -5.87 2.93
N TYR A 79 6.15 -6.20 2.04
CA TYR A 79 6.68 -5.22 1.09
C TYR A 79 6.18 -5.40 -0.35
N SER A 80 5.95 -4.28 -1.03
CA SER A 80 5.87 -4.19 -2.49
C SER A 80 7.24 -3.78 -3.06
N SER A 81 7.68 -4.39 -4.15
CA SER A 81 9.01 -4.20 -4.74
C SER A 81 9.32 -2.75 -5.17
N ASN A 82 8.28 -1.96 -5.49
CA ASN A 82 8.43 -0.58 -5.98
C ASN A 82 8.05 0.49 -4.94
N ALA A 83 7.76 0.10 -3.70
CA ALA A 83 7.25 1.03 -2.72
C ALA A 83 8.34 1.90 -2.08
N LYS A 84 8.01 3.17 -1.84
CA LYS A 84 8.81 4.16 -1.10
C LYS A 84 8.18 4.41 0.26
N TYR A 85 8.32 3.45 1.18
CA TYR A 85 7.66 3.53 2.49
C TYR A 85 8.33 4.47 3.48
N PHE A 86 9.62 4.76 3.30
CA PHE A 86 10.38 5.58 4.25
C PHE A 86 10.88 6.86 3.60
N ILE A 87 10.61 7.99 4.25
CA ILE A 87 11.14 9.30 3.90
C ILE A 87 12.06 9.73 5.03
N LYS A 88 13.37 9.73 4.78
CA LYS A 88 14.34 10.29 5.73
C LYS A 88 14.31 11.82 5.67
N PHE A 89 14.61 12.47 6.79
CA PHE A 89 14.70 13.93 6.86
C PHE A 89 15.60 14.36 8.03
N ASP A 90 16.16 15.56 7.95
CA ASP A 90 17.12 16.04 8.94
C ASP A 90 16.42 16.63 10.18
N SER A 91 15.35 17.40 9.96
CA SER A 91 14.60 18.07 11.02
C SER A 91 13.19 18.48 10.56
N ILE A 92 12.38 18.97 11.50
CA ILE A 92 11.08 19.58 11.23
C ILE A 92 11.12 21.03 11.70
N VAL A 93 10.89 21.96 10.78
CA VAL A 93 10.84 23.40 11.06
C VAL A 93 9.49 23.91 10.56
N ASN A 94 8.70 24.53 11.43
CA ASN A 94 7.36 25.02 11.11
C ASN A 94 6.45 23.96 10.44
N GLY A 95 6.53 22.71 10.92
CA GLY A 95 5.76 21.59 10.40
C GLY A 95 6.25 21.01 9.06
N LYS A 96 7.30 21.58 8.45
CA LYS A 96 7.90 21.10 7.18
C LYS A 96 9.17 20.30 7.43
N LYS A 97 9.35 19.21 6.68
CA LYS A 97 10.56 18.38 6.70
C LYS A 97 11.69 19.10 5.96
N VAL A 98 12.88 19.11 6.56
CA VAL A 98 14.11 19.62 5.94
C VAL A 98 14.84 18.45 5.26
N ASN A 99 15.26 18.65 4.01
CA ASN A 99 15.93 17.66 3.17
C ASN A 99 15.24 16.28 3.13
N PRO A 100 13.93 16.21 2.85
CA PRO A 100 13.25 14.93 2.76
C PRO A 100 13.75 14.13 1.56
N ASP A 101 14.10 12.87 1.77
CA ASP A 101 14.56 11.97 0.72
C ASP A 101 13.99 10.57 0.93
N ALA A 102 13.54 9.94 -0.15
CA ALA A 102 12.91 8.63 -0.09
C ALA A 102 13.99 7.54 -0.07
N LEU A 103 13.94 6.67 0.94
CA LEU A 103 14.85 5.53 0.98
C LEU A 103 14.51 4.55 -0.16
N THR A 104 15.55 4.02 -0.79
CA THR A 104 15.39 3.02 -1.84
C THR A 104 15.11 1.65 -1.22
N ASN A 105 14.20 0.92 -1.86
CA ASN A 105 13.81 -0.42 -1.45
C ASN A 105 14.69 -1.46 -2.14
N SER A 106 15.22 -2.40 -1.37
CA SER A 106 15.77 -3.66 -1.87
C SER A 106 15.16 -4.84 -1.10
N LYS A 107 14.19 -5.51 -1.73
CA LYS A 107 13.50 -6.69 -1.17
C LYS A 107 12.94 -6.45 0.25
N GLY A 108 12.29 -5.29 0.44
CA GLY A 108 11.70 -4.88 1.71
C GLY A 108 12.66 -4.19 2.68
N ASN A 109 13.91 -3.98 2.28
CA ASN A 109 14.92 -3.29 3.08
C ASN A 109 15.14 -1.86 2.57
N PHE A 110 15.20 -0.92 3.49
CA PHE A 110 15.41 0.51 3.25
C PHE A 110 16.64 0.95 4.03
N THR A 111 17.73 1.22 3.32
CA THR A 111 19.02 1.54 3.95
C THR A 111 19.19 3.05 4.09
N TYR A 112 19.35 3.49 5.33
CA TYR A 112 19.71 4.85 5.69
C TYR A 112 21.22 4.95 5.91
N ARG A 113 21.85 5.99 5.35
CA ARG A 113 23.25 6.33 5.57
C ARG A 113 23.40 7.80 5.93
N THR A 114 24.20 8.09 6.94
CA THR A 114 24.57 9.46 7.34
C THR A 114 26.00 9.48 7.85
N THR A 115 26.66 10.64 7.75
CA THR A 115 27.94 10.88 8.43
C THR A 115 27.66 11.31 9.87
N LEU A 116 28.48 10.84 10.83
CA LEU A 116 28.39 11.21 12.24
C LEU A 116 29.26 12.44 12.55
N ASP A 117 28.76 13.63 12.27
CA ASP A 117 29.54 14.88 12.39
C ASP A 117 29.34 15.61 13.72
N HIS A 118 28.26 15.31 14.43
CA HIS A 118 27.91 15.92 15.71
C HIS A 118 28.13 14.96 16.88
N LYS A 119 28.22 15.48 18.11
CA LYS A 119 28.29 14.65 19.33
C LYS A 119 27.11 13.69 19.44
N VAL A 120 25.93 14.17 19.05
CA VAL A 120 24.70 13.38 18.93
C VAL A 120 24.08 13.68 17.58
N ASN A 121 23.91 12.65 16.76
CA ASN A 121 23.29 12.75 15.44
C ASN A 121 21.88 12.15 15.56
N THR A 122 20.88 12.90 15.11
CA THR A 122 19.49 12.43 15.12
C THR A 122 19.16 11.85 13.76
N ILE A 123 18.60 10.65 13.77
CA ILE A 123 18.14 9.95 12.57
C ILE A 123 16.64 9.97 12.63
N SER A 124 15.99 10.48 11.59
CA SER A 124 14.54 10.51 11.51
C SER A 124 14.06 9.99 10.16
N ALA A 125 13.07 9.10 10.22
CA ALA A 125 12.36 8.62 9.05
C ALA A 125 10.85 8.64 9.31
N GLU A 126 10.10 9.18 8.37
CA GLU A 126 8.66 9.01 8.32
C GLU A 126 8.33 7.73 7.57
N ILE A 127 7.38 6.98 8.11
CA ILE A 127 6.89 5.73 7.57
C ILE A 127 5.50 5.99 7.01
N ASN A 128 5.33 5.79 5.70
CA ASN A 128 4.07 5.97 5.00
C ASN A 128 3.77 4.72 4.19
N ILE A 129 2.91 3.86 4.72
CA ILE A 129 2.42 2.66 4.04
C ILE A 129 0.96 2.87 3.72
N GLU A 130 0.69 3.10 2.44
CA GLU A 130 -0.64 3.23 1.88
C GLU A 130 -1.07 1.91 1.25
N ASN A 131 -2.26 1.44 1.60
CA ASN A 131 -2.89 0.28 0.97
C ASN A 131 -4.40 0.53 0.87
N LYS A 132 -4.97 0.30 -0.31
CA LYS A 132 -6.41 0.47 -0.58
C LYS A 132 -7.24 -0.67 0.00
N TYR A 133 -6.67 -1.88 0.06
CA TYR A 133 -7.39 -3.11 0.41
C TYR A 133 -6.82 -3.82 1.64
N GLY A 134 -5.68 -3.35 2.18
CA GLY A 134 -5.03 -3.88 3.37
C GLY A 134 -4.81 -2.82 4.44
N LYS A 135 -3.99 -3.15 5.45
CA LYS A 135 -3.68 -2.19 6.51
C LYS A 135 -2.82 -1.04 6.00
N GLN A 136 -3.16 0.15 6.47
CA GLN A 136 -2.36 1.36 6.33
C GLN A 136 -1.52 1.54 7.61
N PHE A 137 -0.35 2.17 7.45
CA PHE A 137 0.48 2.53 8.60
C PHE A 137 1.19 3.85 8.34
N HIS A 138 1.01 4.78 9.27
CA HIS A 138 1.71 6.05 9.31
C HIS A 138 2.41 6.17 10.64
N GLY A 139 3.69 6.52 10.61
CA GLY A 139 4.48 6.61 11.81
C GLY A 139 5.78 7.35 11.61
N ARG A 140 6.54 7.47 12.69
CA ARG A 140 7.86 8.07 12.67
C ARG A 140 8.81 7.21 13.47
N ALA A 141 9.96 6.89 12.86
CA ALA A 141 11.10 6.32 13.53
C ALA A 141 12.11 7.44 13.82
N THR A 142 12.57 7.52 15.06
CA THR A 142 13.63 8.44 15.46
C THR A 142 14.65 7.70 16.31
N ASP A 143 15.93 7.84 15.96
CA ASP A 143 17.05 7.32 16.75
C ASP A 143 18.08 8.44 17.02
N ARG A 144 18.83 8.33 18.11
CA ARG A 144 19.88 9.27 18.49
C ARG A 144 21.20 8.52 18.63
N VAL A 145 22.08 8.73 17.67
CA VAL A 145 23.39 8.08 17.63
C VAL A 145 24.45 9.00 18.22
N ARG A 146 25.07 8.57 19.31
CA ARG A 146 26.17 9.31 19.94
C ARG A 146 27.50 8.87 19.33
N VAL A 147 28.36 9.84 19.04
CA VAL A 147 29.75 9.56 18.66
C VAL A 147 30.51 8.99 19.86
N LYS A 148 31.23 7.89 19.64
CA LYS A 148 32.15 7.32 20.62
C LYS A 148 33.40 8.18 20.67
N GLU A 149 33.66 8.74 21.84
CA GLU A 149 34.89 9.47 22.18
C GLU A 149 36.09 8.51 22.20
#